data_AF-A0A191WK15-F1
#
_entry.id   AF-A0A191WK15-F1
#
_cell.length_a   1.000
_cell.length_b   1.000
_cell.length_c   1.000
_cell.angle_alpha   90.00
_cell.angle_beta   90.00
_cell.angle_gamma   90.00
#
_symmetry.space_group_name_H-M   'P 1'
#
loop_
_entity.id
_entity.type
_entity.pdbx_description
1 polymer ?
#
loop_
_entity_poly.entity_id
_entity_poly.type
_entity_poly.pdbx_seq_one_letter_code
_entity_poly.pdbx_strand_id
1 'polypeptide(L)' 'MTLETTLNEIVELSRAELHIVRKRAEEKTPAREHGNDFHEMQRSADRLDHLAHVLRKLHDEEFGSGWRHASAQD' A
#
# COMPACT_ATOMS: atom_id res chain seq x y z
N MET A 1 9.58 10.37 -9.58
CA MET A 1 8.54 9.36 -9.87
C MET A 1 7.42 10.06 -10.63
N THR A 2 6.82 9.42 -11.63
CA THR A 2 5.62 9.96 -12.29
C THR A 2 4.37 9.40 -11.62
N LEU A 3 3.21 10.02 -11.87
CA LEU A 3 1.92 9.53 -11.37
C LEU A 3 1.66 8.10 -11.84
N GLU A 4 1.83 7.82 -13.14
CA GLU A 4 1.64 6.49 -13.73
C GLU A 4 2.55 5.43 -13.07
N THR A 5 3.85 5.73 -12.90
CA THR A 5 4.78 4.79 -12.25
C THR A 5 4.38 4.51 -10.81
N THR A 6 3.98 5.55 -10.06
CA THR A 6 3.57 5.42 -8.65
C THR A 6 2.30 4.57 -8.52
N LEU A 7 1.32 4.79 -9.40
CA LEU A 7 0.08 4.01 -9.44
C LEU A 7 0.34 2.54 -9.78
N ASN A 8 1.20 2.26 -10.76
CA ASN A 8 1.57 0.88 -11.09
C ASN A 8 2.26 0.16 -9.92
N GLU A 9 3.20 0.83 -9.23
CA GLU A 9 3.87 0.23 -8.06
C GLU A 9 2.88 -0.06 -6.92
N ILE A 10 1.94 0.84 -6.65
CA ILE A 10 0.87 0.63 -5.66
C ILE A 10 0.02 -0.60 -6.01
N VAL A 11 -0.37 -0.75 -7.28
CA VAL A 11 -1.17 -1.90 -7.73
C VAL A 11 -0.43 -3.22 -7.52
N GLU A 12 0.84 -3.27 -7.90
CA GLU A 12 1.65 -4.49 -7.76
C GLU A 12 1.90 -4.85 -6.29
N LEU A 13 2.24 -3.87 -5.44
CA LEU A 13 2.42 -4.11 -4.01
C LEU A 13 1.11 -4.54 -3.33
N SER A 14 -0.01 -3.89 -3.66
CA SER A 14 -1.33 -4.26 -3.13
C SER A 14 -1.73 -5.68 -3.52
N ARG A 15 -1.41 -6.11 -4.76
CA ARG A 15 -1.64 -7.49 -5.22
C ARG A 15 -0.78 -8.49 -4.44
N ALA A 16 0.50 -8.18 -4.23
CA ALA A 16 1.40 -9.03 -3.45
C ALA A 16 0.95 -9.17 -1.99
N GLU A 17 0.55 -8.07 -1.36
CA GLU A 17 0.01 -8.09 0.01
C GLU A 17 -1.27 -8.92 0.10
N LEU A 18 -2.21 -8.73 -0.82
CA LEU A 18 -3.45 -9.51 -0.86
C LEU A 18 -3.17 -11.01 -1.02
N HIS A 19 -2.17 -11.39 -1.80
CA HIS A 19 -1.75 -12.79 -1.94
C HIS A 19 -1.25 -13.36 -0.61
N ILE A 20 -0.39 -12.63 0.12
CA ILE A 20 0.10 -13.04 1.45
C ILE A 20 -1.05 -13.18 2.45
N VAL A 21 -1.99 -12.23 2.47
CA VAL A 21 -3.17 -12.27 3.34
C VAL A 21 -4.04 -13.50 3.05
N ARG A 22 -4.29 -13.80 1.77
CA ARG A 22 -5.05 -14.98 1.36
C ARG A 22 -4.37 -16.28 1.78
N LYS A 23 -3.07 -16.41 1.50
CA LYS A 23 -2.27 -17.58 1.90
C LYS A 23 -2.36 -17.81 3.41
N ARG A 24 -2.21 -16.75 4.22
CA ARG A 24 -2.36 -16.86 5.69
C ARG A 24 -3.74 -17.28 6.14
N ALA A 25 -4.79 -16.78 5.48
CA ALA A 25 -6.17 -17.17 5.80
C ALA A 25 -6.43 -18.65 5.49
N GLU A 26 -5.86 -19.17 4.39
CA GLU A 26 -5.94 -20.58 4.00
C GLU A 26 -5.17 -21.48 4.98
N GLU A 27 -3.97 -21.07 5.40
CA GLU A 27 -3.12 -21.85 6.31
C GLU A 27 -3.64 -21.83 7.77
N LYS A 28 -4.60 -20.96 8.11
CA LYS A 28 -5.14 -20.72 9.48
C LYS A 28 -4.06 -20.46 10.54
N THR A 29 -2.87 -20.07 10.11
CA THR A 29 -1.71 -19.98 10.98
C THR A 29 -1.67 -18.62 11.68
N PRO A 30 -1.42 -18.55 13.01
CA PRO A 30 -1.18 -17.29 13.69
C PRO A 30 -0.02 -16.51 13.07
N ALA A 31 -0.14 -15.19 12.98
CA ALA A 31 0.86 -14.30 12.36
C ALA A 31 2.29 -14.42 12.93
N ARG A 32 2.45 -15.01 14.12
CA ARG A 32 3.74 -15.25 14.79
C ARG A 32 4.49 -16.49 14.32
N GLU A 33 3.81 -17.45 13.68
CA GLU A 33 4.42 -18.74 13.32
C GLU A 33 5.15 -18.70 11.96
N HIS A 34 4.82 -17.74 11.09
CA HIS A 34 5.55 -17.46 9.85
C HIS A 34 6.33 -16.15 9.97
N GLY A 35 7.38 -16.13 10.80
CA GLY A 35 8.19 -14.94 11.06
C GLY A 35 8.73 -14.26 9.80
N ASN A 36 9.07 -15.03 8.75
CA ASN A 36 9.55 -14.48 7.48
C ASN A 36 8.42 -13.76 6.71
N ASP A 37 7.25 -14.40 6.58
CA ASP A 37 6.06 -13.82 5.93
C ASP A 37 5.56 -12.58 6.70
N PHE A 38 5.73 -12.54 8.03
CA PHE A 38 5.40 -11.38 8.87
C PHE A 38 6.30 -10.18 8.60
N HIS A 39 7.62 -10.37 8.57
CA HIS A 39 8.56 -9.30 8.24
C HIS A 39 8.40 -8.80 6.79
N GLU A 40 8.07 -9.70 5.86
CA GLU A 40 7.78 -9.31 4.49
C GLU A 40 6.52 -8.46 4.38
N MET A 41 5.45 -8.84 5.09
CA MET A 41 4.24 -8.02 5.17
C MET A 41 4.50 -6.64 5.80
N GLN A 42 5.30 -6.56 6.87
CA GLN A 42 5.67 -5.27 7.45
C GLN A 42 6.41 -4.37 6.46
N ARG A 43 7.36 -4.92 5.69
CA ARG A 43 8.08 -4.16 4.66
C ARG A 43 7.17 -3.75 3.51
N SER A 44 6.23 -4.60 3.12
CA SER A 44 5.25 -4.28 2.07
C SER A 44 4.32 -3.15 2.51
N ALA A 45 3.84 -3.18 3.77
CA ALA A 45 3.01 -2.13 4.33
C ALA A 45 3.75 -0.78 4.41
N ASP A 46 5.00 -0.78 4.87
CA ASP A 46 5.86 0.42 4.90
C ASP A 46 6.07 1.03 3.51
N ARG A 47 6.33 0.18 2.50
CA ARG A 47 6.47 0.63 1.10
C ARG A 47 5.17 1.19 0.54
N LEU A 48 4.04 0.57 0.86
CA LEU A 48 2.73 1.04 0.41
C LEU A 48 2.40 2.41 1.01
N ASP A 49 2.67 2.62 2.30
CA ASP A 49 2.50 3.92 2.95
C ASP A 49 3.37 5.01 2.31
N HIS A 50 4.65 4.69 2.06
CA HIS A 50 5.55 5.59 1.36
C HIS A 50 5.00 6.00 -0.03
N LEU A 51 4.54 5.03 -0.82
CA LEU A 51 3.99 5.31 -2.15
C LEU A 51 2.67 6.05 -2.09
N ALA A 52 1.81 5.78 -1.11
CA ALA A 52 0.58 6.54 -0.89
C ALA A 52 0.91 8.01 -0.60
N HIS A 53 1.97 8.29 0.18
CA HIS A 53 2.44 9.66 0.40
C HIS A 53 3.01 10.32 -0.86
N VAL A 54 3.74 9.57 -1.69
CA VAL A 54 4.22 10.08 -2.99
C VAL A 54 3.05 10.40 -3.92
N LEU A 55 2.09 9.47 -4.05
CA LEU A 55 0.88 9.66 -4.85
C LEU A 55 0.09 10.89 -4.40
N ARG A 56 -0.03 11.04 -3.08
CA ARG A 56 -0.67 12.20 -2.46
C ARG A 56 -0.02 13.53 -2.89
N LYS A 57 1.31 13.60 -2.92
CA LYS A 57 2.03 14.80 -3.39
C LYS A 57 1.81 15.04 -4.87
N LEU A 58 1.86 14.00 -5.70
CA LEU A 58 1.64 14.12 -7.14
C LEU A 58 0.24 14.64 -7.46
N HIS A 59 -0.78 14.17 -6.74
CA HIS A 59 -2.14 14.70 -6.87
C HIS A 59 -2.27 16.16 -6.42
N ASP A 60 -1.52 16.60 -5.39
CA ASP A 60 -1.51 18.02 -5.01
C ASP A 60 -0.87 18.90 -6.09
N GLU A 61 0.20 18.42 -6.70
CA GLU A 61 0.86 19.11 -7.81
C GLU A 61 -0.05 19.21 -9.04
N GLU A 62 -0.86 18.19 -9.31
CA GLU A 62 -1.75 18.15 -10.49
C GLU A 62 -3.08 18.88 -10.28
N PHE A 63 -3.75 18.64 -9.16
CA PHE A 63 -5.11 19.14 -8.92
C PHE A 63 -5.16 20.39 -8.03
N GLY A 64 -4.03 20.79 -7.42
CA GLY A 64 -3.96 21.95 -6.53
C GLY A 64 -4.81 21.77 -5.27
N SER A 65 -5.49 22.83 -4.84
CA SER A 65 -6.32 22.81 -3.63
C SER A 65 -7.76 22.37 -3.93
N GLY A 66 -8.35 21.58 -3.03
CA GLY A 66 -9.80 21.33 -3.00
C GLY A 66 -10.25 19.97 -3.52
N TRP A 67 -9.39 19.15 -4.13
CA TRP A 67 -9.78 17.82 -4.64
C TRP A 67 -10.01 16.77 -3.53
N ARG A 68 -9.47 16.99 -2.33
CA ARG A 68 -9.50 16.04 -1.20
C ARG A 68 -10.79 16.10 -0.40
N HIS A 69 -11.93 15.91 -1.04
CA HIS A 69 -13.21 15.99 -0.33
C HIS A 69 -13.40 14.86 0.70
N ALA A 70 -12.97 13.64 0.36
CA ALA A 70 -13.10 12.46 1.23
C ALA A 70 -11.95 12.38 2.26
N SER A 71 -10.70 12.52 1.82
CA SER A 71 -9.52 12.34 2.70
C SER A 71 -9.23 13.51 3.63
N ALA A 72 -9.91 14.65 3.49
CA ALA A 72 -9.78 15.77 4.44
C ALA A 72 -10.66 15.61 5.69
N GLN A 73 -11.50 14.56 5.74
CA GLN A 73 -12.45 14.31 6.82
C GLN A 73 -11.98 13.23 7.81
N ASP A 74 -10.85 12.56 7.53
CA ASP A 74 -10.12 11.64 8.42
C ASP A 74 -9.00 12.37 9.19
#